data_AF-A0A9K3H5J8-F1
#
_entry.id   AF-A0A9K3H5J8-F1
#
_cell.length_a   1.000
_cell.length_b   1.000
_cell.length_c   1.000
_cell.angle_alpha   90.00
_cell.angle_beta   90.00
_cell.angle_gamma   90.00
#
_symmetry.space_group_name_H-M   'P 1'
#
loop_
_entity.id
_entity.type
_entity.pdbx_description
1 polymer ?
#
loop_
_entity_poly.entity_id
_entity_poly.type
_entity_poly.pdbx_seq_one_letter_code
_entity_poly.pdbx_strand_id
1 'polypeptide(L)'
;MELDPPFNKSHATAEDWRKALHKVVPAVVVFRTTACRAFDTESTGASHATGFVVDKRRGIILTNRHVVKPGPVTAKAMFVNREEISVYMIYRDPVSWLIDC
;
A
#
# COMPACT_ATOMS: atom_id res chain seq x y z
N MET A 1 -12.94 9.88 41.21
CA MET A 1 -12.44 10.84 40.20
C MET A 1 -11.42 10.08 39.40
N GLU A 2 -11.62 9.68 38.15
CA GLU A 2 -12.69 9.87 37.17
C GLU A 2 -12.87 8.53 36.43
N LEU A 3 -14.07 8.30 35.89
CA LEU A 3 -14.42 7.10 35.14
C LEU A 3 -13.67 7.14 33.81
N ASP A 4 -13.03 6.03 33.43
CA ASP A 4 -12.58 5.82 32.05
C ASP A 4 -13.73 6.18 31.09
N PRO A 5 -13.48 6.98 30.03
CA PRO A 5 -14.55 7.33 29.11
C PRO A 5 -15.16 6.03 28.55
N PRO A 6 -16.49 5.93 28.43
CA PRO A 6 -17.11 4.71 27.96
C PRO A 6 -16.54 4.40 26.58
N PHE A 7 -15.93 3.21 26.44
CA PHE A 7 -15.49 2.69 25.16
C PHE A 7 -16.71 2.63 24.25
N ASN A 8 -16.88 3.65 23.42
CA ASN A 8 -18.00 3.79 22.52
C ASN A 8 -17.93 2.61 21.55
N LYS A 9 -18.74 1.58 21.79
CA LYS A 9 -18.87 0.43 20.88
C LYS A 9 -19.23 1.03 19.53
N SER A 10 -18.31 0.96 18.58
CA SER A 10 -18.51 1.46 17.23
C SER A 10 -19.72 0.77 16.62
N HIS A 11 -20.86 1.47 16.59
CA HIS A 11 -22.11 1.05 15.94
C HIS A 11 -22.01 1.21 14.41
N ALA A 12 -20.92 0.72 13.81
CA ALA A 12 -20.79 0.73 12.36
C ALA A 12 -21.85 -0.21 11.76
N THR A 13 -22.77 0.34 10.97
CA THR A 13 -23.77 -0.48 10.28
C THR A 13 -23.17 -1.10 9.02
N ALA A 14 -23.82 -2.13 8.48
CA ALA A 14 -23.43 -2.69 7.17
C ALA A 14 -23.48 -1.64 6.05
N GLU A 15 -24.37 -0.65 6.17
CA GLU A 15 -24.48 0.46 5.22
C GLU A 15 -23.28 1.42 5.32
N ASP A 16 -22.79 1.70 6.52
CA ASP A 16 -21.58 2.51 6.72
C ASP A 16 -20.35 1.81 6.13
N TRP A 17 -20.25 0.49 6.30
CA TRP A 17 -19.22 -0.32 5.64
C TRP A 17 -19.32 -0.27 4.12
N ARG A 18 -20.52 -0.38 3.55
CA ARG A 18 -20.73 -0.29 2.10
C ARG A 18 -20.33 1.07 1.54
N LYS A 19 -20.68 2.16 2.24
CA LYS A 19 -20.27 3.54 1.89
C LYS A 19 -18.76 3.72 1.97
N ALA A 20 -18.13 3.18 3.01
CA ALA A 20 -16.68 3.22 3.16
C ALA A 20 -15.98 2.50 2.00
N LEU A 21 -16.41 1.27 1.68
CA LEU A 21 -15.86 0.49 0.57
C LEU A 21 -16.02 1.22 -0.77
N HIS A 22 -17.21 1.74 -1.07
CA HIS A 22 -17.45 2.50 -2.30
C HIS A 22 -16.51 3.71 -2.44
N LYS A 23 -16.13 4.32 -1.32
CA LYS A 23 -15.20 5.45 -1.30
C LYS A 23 -13.74 5.03 -1.45
N VAL A 24 -13.30 3.94 -0.83
CA VAL A 24 -11.87 3.57 -0.74
C VAL A 24 -11.41 2.63 -1.86
N VAL A 25 -12.29 1.76 -2.37
CA VAL A 25 -11.94 0.77 -3.42
C VAL A 25 -11.32 1.41 -4.67
N PRO A 26 -11.81 2.56 -5.18
CA PRO A 26 -11.18 3.22 -6.34
C PRO A 26 -9.74 3.68 -6.10
N ALA A 27 -9.32 3.86 -4.84
CA ALA A 27 -7.96 4.25 -4.48
C ALA A 27 -7.02 3.05 -4.33
N VAL A 28 -7.53 1.82 -4.38
CA VAL A 28 -6.73 0.60 -4.25
C VAL A 28 -6.07 0.28 -5.59
N VAL A 29 -4.77 -0.01 -5.54
CA VAL A 29 -3.99 -0.45 -6.69
C VAL A 29 -3.27 -1.76 -6.39
N VAL A 30 -3.00 -2.54 -7.42
CA VAL A 30 -2.13 -3.70 -7.36
C VAL A 30 -0.83 -3.37 -8.08
N PHE A 31 0.29 -3.45 -7.37
CA PHE A 31 1.61 -3.37 -7.97
C PHE A 31 2.01 -4.70 -8.58
N ARG A 32 2.63 -4.63 -9.76
CA ARG A 32 3.44 -5.70 -10.33
C ARG A 32 4.87 -5.18 -10.43
N THR A 33 5.76 -5.77 -9.64
CA THR A 33 7.17 -5.38 -9.58
C THR A 33 8.02 -6.49 -10.13
N THR A 34 9.01 -6.15 -10.95
CA THR A 34 9.99 -7.08 -11.51
C THR A 34 11.39 -6.61 -11.15
N ALA A 35 12.11 -7.43 -10.39
CA ALA A 35 13.54 -7.28 -10.14
C ALA A 35 14.29 -8.17 -11.13
N CYS A 36 15.03 -7.57 -12.06
CA CYS A 36 15.75 -8.31 -13.11
C CYS A 36 17.07 -8.92 -12.62
N ARG A 37 17.56 -8.50 -11.45
CA ARG A 37 18.82 -8.96 -10.84
C ARG A 37 18.66 -9.00 -9.33
N ALA A 38 19.37 -9.93 -8.70
CA ALA A 38 19.50 -9.94 -7.25
C ALA A 38 20.31 -8.72 -6.78
N PHE A 39 19.96 -8.16 -5.63
CA PHE A 39 20.60 -6.98 -5.06
C PHE A 39 20.33 -6.91 -3.56
N ASP A 40 21.33 -6.52 -2.76
CA ASP A 40 21.21 -6.24 -1.32
C ASP A 40 20.40 -7.33 -0.58
N THR A 41 20.83 -8.59 -0.75
CA THR A 41 20.20 -9.83 -0.22
C THR A 41 18.85 -10.24 -0.81
N GLU A 42 18.22 -9.41 -1.65
CA GLU A 42 16.98 -9.74 -2.32
C GLU A 42 17.22 -10.47 -3.65
N SER A 43 16.41 -11.49 -3.94
CA SER A 43 16.50 -12.30 -5.15
C SER A 43 15.82 -11.64 -6.35
N THR A 44 16.20 -12.09 -7.56
CA THR A 44 15.49 -11.75 -8.79
C THR A 44 14.10 -12.37 -8.81
N GLY A 45 13.14 -11.72 -9.47
CA GLY A 45 11.80 -12.26 -9.62
C GLY A 45 10.73 -11.21 -9.89
N ALA A 46 9.49 -11.68 -10.02
CA ALA A 46 8.31 -10.84 -10.11
C ALA A 46 7.43 -11.04 -8.87
N SER A 47 6.89 -9.95 -8.34
CA SER A 47 6.02 -9.96 -7.16
C SER A 47 4.82 -9.05 -7.34
N HIS A 48 3.74 -9.37 -6.65
CA HIS A 48 2.54 -8.54 -6.58
C HIS A 48 2.32 -8.04 -5.17
N ALA A 49 1.76 -6.84 -5.04
CA ALA A 49 1.42 -6.24 -3.76
C ALA A 49 0.29 -5.23 -3.90
N THR A 50 -0.30 -4.81 -2.79
CA THR A 50 -1.34 -3.78 -2.77
C THR A 50 -0.77 -2.43 -2.38
N GLY A 51 -1.34 -1.37 -2.94
CA GLY A 51 -1.08 0.01 -2.53
C GLY A 51 -2.35 0.85 -2.54
N PHE A 52 -2.22 2.07 -2.03
CA PHE A 52 -3.31 3.03 -1.94
C PHE A 52 -2.87 4.38 -2.48
N VAL A 53 -3.67 4.97 -3.37
CA VAL A 53 -3.46 6.36 -3.80
C VAL A 53 -3.72 7.28 -2.61
N VAL A 54 -2.68 7.99 -2.17
CA VAL A 54 -2.76 8.93 -1.04
C VAL A 54 -2.79 10.40 -1.48
N ASP A 55 -2.26 10.69 -2.68
CA ASP A 55 -2.38 12.02 -3.31
C ASP A 55 -2.63 11.88 -4.81
N LYS A 56 -3.89 12.07 -5.23
CA LYS A 56 -4.28 12.01 -6.64
C LYS A 56 -3.76 13.18 -7.49
N ARG A 57 -3.47 14.34 -6.88
CA ARG A 57 -2.97 15.51 -7.61
C ARG A 57 -1.50 15.35 -7.96
N ARG A 58 -0.74 14.73 -7.05
CA ARG A 58 0.69 14.45 -7.23
C ARG A 58 0.98 13.04 -7.76
N GLY A 59 -0.01 12.16 -7.82
CA GLY A 59 0.15 10.77 -8.25
C GLY A 59 0.91 9.90 -7.24
N ILE A 60 0.80 10.19 -5.94
CA ILE A 60 1.53 9.46 -4.89
C ILE A 60 0.70 8.27 -4.43
N ILE A 61 1.36 7.11 -4.39
CA ILE A 61 0.80 5.84 -3.93
C ILE A 61 1.64 5.34 -2.76
N LEU A 62 0.97 4.94 -1.68
CA LEU A 62 1.59 4.34 -0.49
C LEU A 62 1.47 2.83 -0.53
N THR A 63 2.53 2.14 -0.09
CA THR A 63 2.55 0.68 0.10
C THR A 63 3.52 0.32 1.22
N ASN A 64 3.53 -0.95 1.60
CA ASN A 64 4.44 -1.46 2.61
C ASN A 64 5.89 -1.41 2.14
N ARG A 65 6.83 -1.21 3.07
CA ARG A 65 8.28 -1.15 2.80
C ARG A 65 8.81 -2.36 2.01
N HIS A 66 8.36 -3.57 2.33
CA HIS A 66 8.83 -4.80 1.68
C HIS A 66 8.49 -4.91 0.18
N VAL A 67 7.53 -4.10 -0.28
CA VAL A 67 7.15 -3.99 -1.69
C VAL A 67 8.16 -3.13 -2.44
N VAL A 68 8.72 -2.14 -1.75
CA VAL A 68 9.77 -1.25 -2.26
C VAL A 68 11.10 -1.96 -2.11
N LYS A 69 11.54 -2.60 -3.19
CA LYS A 69 12.80 -3.34 -3.27
C LYS A 69 14.00 -2.38 -3.16
N PRO A 70 15.11 -2.76 -2.50
CA PRO A 70 16.31 -1.91 -2.38
C PRO A 70 17.04 -1.74 -3.71
N GLY A 71 16.92 -2.74 -4.59
CA GLY A 71 17.61 -2.77 -5.87
C GLY A 71 16.81 -2.17 -7.03
N PRO A 72 17.44 -2.08 -8.22
CA PRO A 72 16.77 -1.62 -9.42
C PRO A 72 15.59 -2.53 -9.78
N VAL A 73 14.41 -1.94 -9.88
CA VAL A 73 13.17 -2.65 -10.22
C VAL A 73 12.31 -1.86 -11.18
N THR A 74 11.56 -2.58 -12.00
CA THR A 74 10.48 -2.02 -12.81
C THR A 74 9.15 -2.32 -12.13
N ALA A 75 8.31 -1.31 -11.94
CA ALA A 75 7.01 -1.47 -11.31
C ALA A 75 5.87 -0.88 -12.15
N LYS A 76 4.72 -1.54 -12.12
CA LYS A 76 3.45 -1.06 -12.68
C LYS A 76 2.39 -1.07 -11.59
N ALA A 77 1.53 -0.07 -11.56
CA ALA A 77 0.32 -0.07 -10.75
C ALA A 77 -0.89 -0.38 -11.64
N MET A 78 -1.73 -1.31 -11.20
CA MET A 78 -2.97 -1.70 -11.86
C MET A 78 -4.15 -1.27 -10.99
N PHE A 79 -5.03 -0.45 -11.55
CA PHE A 79 -6.27 -0.04 -10.89
C PHE A 79 -7.35 -1.12 -11.01
N VAL A 80 -8.41 -0.98 -10.21
CA VAL A 80 -9.57 -1.90 -10.24
C VAL A 80 -10.26 -1.97 -11.62
N ASN A 81 -10.15 -0.93 -12.43
CA ASN A 81 -10.63 -0.86 -13.81
C ASN A 81 -9.66 -1.52 -14.83
N ARG A 82 -8.58 -2.15 -14.37
CA ARG A 82 -7.49 -2.76 -15.17
C ARG A 82 -6.64 -1.76 -15.95
N GLU A 83 -6.72 -0.48 -15.65
CA GLU A 83 -5.77 0.51 -16.15
C GLU A 83 -4.39 0.26 -15.54
N GLU A 84 -3.37 0.10 -16.38
CA GLU A 84 -1.98 -0.06 -15.95
C GLU A 84 -1.18 1.22 -16.15
N ILE A 85 -0.45 1.65 -15.12
CA ILE A 85 0.40 2.84 -15.17
C ILE A 85 1.81 2.46 -14.68
N SER A 86 2.84 2.92 -15.40
CA SER A 86 4.23 2.81 -14.94
C SER A 86 4.46 3.68 -13.71
N VAL A 87 5.11 3.12 -12.69
CA VAL A 87 5.36 3.81 -11.43
C VAL A 87 6.82 3.69 -11.03
N TYR A 88 7.31 4.70 -10.30
CA TYR A 88 8.67 4.76 -9.82
C TYR A 88 8.69 4.94 -8.30
N MET A 89 9.62 4.26 -7.65
CA MET A 89 9.79 4.33 -6.20
C MET A 89 10.49 5.65 -5.85
N ILE A 90 9.80 6.55 -5.15
CA ILE A 90 10.33 7.87 -4.77
C ILE A 90 10.97 7.89 -3.37
N TYR A 91 10.62 6.93 -2.51
CA TYR A 91 11.10 6.84 -1.14
C TYR A 91 10.95 5.41 -0.62
N ARG A 92 11.90 4.96 0.22
CA ARG A 92 11.86 3.61 0.81
C ARG A 92 11.69 3.55 2.33
N ASP A 93 11.89 4.56 3.15
CA ASP A 93 12.12 4.37 4.61
C ASP A 93 13.35 3.46 4.88
N PRO A 94 14.35 3.89 5.66
CA PRO A 94 15.49 3.06 6.03
C PRO A 94 15.24 2.09 7.20
N VAL A 95 14.22 2.30 8.05
CA VAL A 95 14.11 1.61 9.36
C VAL A 95 13.03 0.54 9.49
N SER A 96 11.89 0.64 8.79
CA SER A 96 10.59 -0.06 8.99
C SER A 96 10.49 -1.59 9.28
N TRP A 97 11.57 -2.27 9.66
CA TRP A 97 11.57 -3.62 10.25
C TRP A 97 11.60 -3.64 11.78
N LEU A 98 11.12 -2.60 12.48
CA LEU A 98 10.85 -2.70 13.92
C LEU A 98 9.46 -3.30 14.17
N ILE A 99 9.38 -4.62 14.04
CA ILE A 99 8.49 -5.41 14.91
C ILE A 99 9.42 -5.93 16.00
N ASP A 100 9.45 -5.24 17.13
CA ASP A 100 10.00 -5.82 18.36
C ASP A 100 9.03 -6.94 18.76
N CYS A 101 9.53 -8.15 18.92
CA CYS A 101 8.76 -9.28 19.43
C CYS A 101 8.59 -9.15 20.95
#